data_AF-A0A4Q3XQL9-F1
#
_entry.id   AF-A0A4Q3XQL9-F1
#
_cell.length_a   1.000
_cell.length_b   1.000
_cell.length_c   1.000
_cell.angle_alpha   90.00
_cell.angle_beta   90.00
_cell.angle_gamma   90.00
#
_symmetry.space_group_name_H-M   'P 1'
#
loop_
_entity.id
_entity.type
_entity.pdbx_description
1 polymer ?
#
loop_
_entity_poly.entity_id
_entity_poly.type
_entity_poly.pdbx_seq_one_letter_code
_entity_poly.pdbx_strand_id
1 'polypeptide(L)'
;RTRVQNYEGVCIARANKGMGSSFTVRKISFGEGVERVFPLYSPNIDSIEVVRKGVVRRAKLYYLRGRRGKSARIAERRDPRPGEANG
;
A
#
# COMPACT_ATOMS: atom_id res chain seq x y z
N ARG A 1 10.32 -9.29 -24.67
CA ARG A 1 9.36 -8.17 -24.52
C ARG A 1 9.13 -7.93 -23.04
N THR A 2 9.32 -6.69 -22.56
CA THR A 2 9.05 -6.31 -21.16
C THR A 2 7.62 -5.81 -21.02
N ARG A 3 6.94 -6.15 -19.93
CA ARG A 3 5.58 -5.69 -19.62
C ARG A 3 5.53 -5.17 -18.19
N VAL A 4 5.13 -3.92 -18.02
CA VAL A 4 4.78 -3.36 -16.71
C VAL A 4 3.37 -3.82 -16.35
N GLN A 5 3.18 -4.30 -15.12
CA GLN A 5 1.88 -4.70 -14.59
C GLN A 5 1.60 -3.96 -13.29
N ASN A 6 0.51 -3.20 -13.26
CA ASN A 6 0.11 -2.46 -12.08
C ASN A 6 -0.41 -3.43 -11.02
N TYR A 7 0.05 -3.25 -9.78
CA TYR A 7 -0.44 -3.98 -8.62
C TYR A 7 -0.84 -2.99 -7.54
N GLU A 8 -2.13 -2.67 -7.49
CA GLU A 8 -2.69 -1.74 -6.53
C GLU A 8 -3.38 -2.49 -5.38
N GLY A 9 -3.20 -1.98 -4.16
CA GLY A 9 -3.85 -2.47 -2.95
C GLY A 9 -3.40 -1.71 -1.71
N VAL A 10 -3.86 -2.17 -0.54
CA VAL A 10 -3.48 -1.57 0.74
C VAL A 10 -2.09 -2.04 1.15
N CYS A 11 -1.18 -1.11 1.44
CA CYS A 11 0.08 -1.44 2.10
C CYS A 11 -0.20 -1.85 3.56
N ILE A 12 -0.07 -3.14 3.87
CA ILE A 12 -0.39 -3.69 5.20
C ILE A 12 0.84 -3.83 6.10
N ALA A 13 2.04 -3.74 5.54
CA ALA A 13 3.28 -3.88 6.27
C ALA A 13 4.42 -3.19 5.52
N ARG A 14 5.34 -2.61 6.29
CA ARG A 14 6.68 -2.22 5.84
C ARG A 14 7.72 -2.88 6.73
N ALA A 15 8.81 -3.36 6.15
CA ALA A 15 9.98 -3.87 6.86
C ALA A 15 11.16 -2.97 6.50
N ASN A 16 11.81 -2.41 7.51
CA ASN A 16 12.96 -1.51 7.32
C ASN A 16 14.23 -2.30 7.66
N LYS A 17 15.03 -2.65 6.64
CA LYS A 17 16.25 -3.46 6.76
C LYS A 17 17.35 -2.98 5.81
N GLY A 18 17.50 -1.67 5.64
CA GLY A 18 18.41 -1.09 4.63
C GLY A 18 18.05 -1.59 3.23
N MET A 19 19.01 -2.14 2.48
CA MET A 19 18.78 -2.74 1.17
C MET A 19 17.74 -3.89 1.17
N GLY A 20 17.57 -4.57 2.31
CA GLY A 20 16.54 -5.60 2.50
C GLY A 20 15.15 -5.05 2.84
N SER A 21 14.92 -3.74 2.72
CA SER A 21 13.63 -3.13 3.03
C SER A 21 12.56 -3.58 2.05
N SER A 22 11.34 -3.77 2.54
CA SER A 22 10.22 -4.24 1.72
C SER A 22 8.89 -3.71 2.22
N PHE A 23 7.87 -3.82 1.38
CA PHE A 23 6.49 -3.52 1.73
C PHE A 23 5.57 -4.61 1.21
N THR A 24 4.47 -4.85 1.92
CA THR A 24 3.47 -5.85 1.57
C THR A 24 2.18 -5.16 1.15
N VAL A 25 1.74 -5.43 -0.08
CA VAL A 25 0.48 -4.93 -0.62
C VAL A 25 -0.55 -6.05 -0.61
N ARG A 26 -1.73 -5.76 -0.07
CA ARG A 26 -2.89 -6.66 -0.06
C ARG A 26 -3.99 -6.13 -0.96
N LYS A 27 -4.54 -6.98 -1.81
CA LYS A 27 -5.75 -6.69 -2.59
C LYS A 27 -6.71 -7.88 -2.57
N ILE A 28 -7.97 -7.62 -2.91
CA ILE A 28 -8.91 -8.69 -3.27
C ILE A 28 -8.89 -8.82 -4.79
N SER A 29 -8.71 -10.03 -5.31
CA SER A 29 -8.73 -10.34 -6.73
C SER A 29 -9.68 -11.51 -6.94
N PHE A 30 -10.71 -11.33 -7.76
CA PHE A 30 -11.70 -12.39 -8.03
C PHE A 30 -12.29 -13.03 -6.74
N GLY A 31 -12.55 -12.21 -5.71
CA GLY A 31 -13.07 -12.66 -4.42
C GLY A 31 -12.01 -13.17 -3.43
N GLU A 32 -10.78 -13.43 -3.90
CA GLU A 32 -9.71 -13.99 -3.09
C GLU A 32 -8.70 -12.95 -2.60
N GLY A 33 -8.22 -13.13 -1.37
CA GLY A 33 -7.22 -12.25 -0.78
C GLY A 33 -5.83 -12.56 -1.31
N VAL A 34 -5.24 -11.64 -2.07
CA VAL A 34 -3.89 -11.77 -2.61
C VAL A 34 -2.95 -10.79 -1.90
N GLU A 35 -1.79 -11.28 -1.47
CA GLU A 35 -0.73 -10.46 -0.90
C GLU A 35 0.54 -10.62 -1.73
N ARG A 36 1.25 -9.52 -1.95
CA ARG A 36 2.57 -9.54 -2.59
C ARG A 36 3.55 -8.70 -1.77
N VAL A 37 4.74 -9.24 -1.56
CA VAL A 37 5.85 -8.54 -0.90
C VAL A 37 6.76 -7.99 -1.99
N PHE A 38 7.05 -6.71 -1.91
CA PHE A 38 7.90 -5.98 -2.85
C PHE A 38 9.15 -5.49 -2.12
N PRO A 39 10.36 -5.87 -2.56
CA PRO A 39 11.59 -5.27 -2.06
C PRO A 39 11.67 -3.83 -2.57
N LEU A 40 11.90 -2.87 -1.67
CA LEU A 40 11.84 -1.43 -1.96
C LEU A 40 12.84 -0.99 -3.04
N TYR A 41 14.01 -1.64 -3.10
CA TYR A 41 15.11 -1.30 -4.02
C TYR A 41 15.26 -2.31 -5.17
N SER A 42 14.22 -3.09 -5.46
CA SER A 42 14.26 -4.09 -6.53
C SER A 42 14.25 -3.42 -7.91
N PRO A 43 15.13 -3.83 -8.86
CA PRO A 43 15.09 -3.35 -10.24
C PRO A 43 13.84 -3.82 -11.00
N ASN A 44 13.09 -4.78 -10.46
CA ASN A 44 11.84 -5.27 -11.04
C ASN A 44 10.64 -4.35 -10.74
N ILE A 45 10.83 -3.27 -9.97
CA ILE A 45 9.81 -2.26 -9.70
C ILE A 45 10.11 -1.05 -10.58
N ASP A 46 9.18 -0.73 -11.47
CA ASP A 46 9.27 0.45 -12.33
C ASP A 46 9.00 1.74 -11.55
N SER A 47 7.90 1.78 -10.80
CA SER A 47 7.49 2.95 -10.01
C SER A 47 6.64 2.57 -8.81
N ILE A 48 6.59 3.45 -7.80
CA ILE A 48 5.74 3.33 -6.61
C ILE A 48 4.99 4.64 -6.43
N GLU A 49 3.66 4.60 -6.51
CA GLU A 49 2.79 5.76 -6.33
C GLU A 49 1.89 5.57 -5.09
N VAL A 50 1.76 6.62 -4.27
CA VAL A 50 0.80 6.65 -3.18
C VAL A 50 -0.53 7.19 -3.71
N VAL A 51 -1.41 6.28 -4.13
CA VAL A 51 -2.72 6.63 -4.71
C VAL A 51 -3.63 7.27 -3.65
N ARG A 52 -3.64 6.75 -2.41
CA ARG A 52 -4.47 7.25 -1.30
C ARG A 52 -3.77 7.07 0.06
N LYS A 53 -3.95 8.03 0.96
CA LYS A 53 -3.43 7.96 2.34
C LYS A 53 -4.55 7.63 3.31
N GLY A 54 -4.42 6.54 4.05
CA GLY A 54 -5.39 6.08 5.05
C GLY A 54 -4.97 6.39 6.48
N VAL A 55 -5.93 6.67 7.36
CA VAL A 55 -5.71 6.79 8.81
C VAL A 55 -5.76 5.41 9.44
N VAL A 56 -4.65 4.98 10.04
CA VAL A 56 -4.52 3.70 10.72
C VAL A 56 -3.82 3.87 12.05
N ARG A 57 -4.11 2.98 13.00
CA ARG A 57 -3.54 3.03 14.36
C ARG A 57 -2.36 2.07 14.56
N ARG A 58 -2.12 1.15 13.63
CA ARG A 58 -1.10 0.10 13.73
C ARG A 58 -0.15 0.18 12.53
N ALA A 59 1.14 -0.03 12.75
CA ALA A 59 2.14 -0.12 11.68
C ALA A 59 1.97 -1.38 10.81
N LYS A 60 1.40 -2.46 11.38
CA LYS A 60 1.05 -3.69 10.69
C LYS A 60 -0.46 -3.89 10.69
N LEU A 61 -1.04 -4.00 9.51
CA LEU A 61 -2.49 -4.07 9.30
C LEU A 61 -2.97 -5.50 9.04
N TYR A 62 -2.30 -6.52 9.59
CA TYR A 62 -2.65 -7.93 9.37
C TYR A 62 -4.08 -8.28 9.79
N TYR A 63 -4.68 -7.49 10.68
CA TYR A 63 -6.09 -7.62 11.03
C TYR A 63 -7.03 -7.49 9.81
N LEU A 64 -6.60 -6.84 8.72
CA LEU A 64 -7.36 -6.73 7.47
C LEU A 64 -7.49 -8.08 6.72
N ARG A 65 -6.70 -9.09 7.09
CA ARG A 65 -6.80 -10.44 6.51
C ARG A 65 -8.13 -11.11 6.81
N GLY A 66 -8.64 -10.92 8.04
CA GLY A 66 -9.92 -11.46 8.49
C GLY A 66 -11.11 -10.52 8.31
N ARG A 67 -10.93 -9.33 7.72
CA ARG A 67 -12.00 -8.34 7.55
C ARG A 67 -12.49 -8.29 6.11
N ARG A 68 -13.79 -8.03 5.94
CA ARG A 68 -14.46 -7.90 4.63
C ARG A 68 -15.47 -6.75 4.68
N GLY A 69 -15.86 -6.25 3.51
CA GLY A 69 -16.87 -5.20 3.38
C GLY A 69 -16.51 -3.93 4.18
N LYS A 70 -17.48 -3.39 4.92
CA LYS A 70 -17.33 -2.13 5.66
C LYS A 70 -16.20 -2.17 6.71
N SER A 71 -15.97 -3.31 7.37
CA SER A 71 -14.96 -3.41 8.43
C SER A 71 -13.52 -3.41 7.92
N ALA A 72 -13.31 -3.73 6.63
CA ALA A 72 -12.02 -3.68 5.96
C ALA A 72 -11.67 -2.28 5.41
N ARG A 73 -12.64 -1.35 5.38
CA ARG A 73 -12.40 0.01 4.87
C ARG A 73 -11.50 0.78 5.83
N ILE A 74 -10.53 1.49 5.26
CA ILE A 74 -9.69 2.44 5.99
C ILE A 74 -10.20 3.85 5.67
N ALA A 75 -10.42 4.65 6.71
CA ALA A 75 -10.81 6.04 6.54
C ALA A 75 -9.68 6.81 5.85
N GLU A 76 -10.03 7.65 4.90
CA GLU A 76 -9.05 8.48 4.21
C GLU A 76 -8.55 9.58 5.14
N ARG A 77 -7.25 9.86 5.05
CA ARG A 77 -6.64 10.97 5.77
C ARG A 77 -7.05 12.26 5.09
N ARG A 78 -7.91 13.03 5.77
CA ARG A 78 -8.18 14.41 5.41
C ARG A 78 -6.97 15.23 5.84
N ASP A 79 -5.98 15.37 4.95
CA ASP A 79 -4.95 16.39 5.15
C ASP A 79 -5.66 17.76 4.99
N PRO A 80 -5.69 18.64 6.01
CA PRO A 80 -6.03 20.03 5.76
C PRO A 80 -4.89 20.59 4.92
N ARG A 81 -5.11 20.76 3.60
CA ARG A 81 -4.13 21.43 2.76
C ARG A 81 -3.94 22.85 3.30
N PRO A 82 -2.72 23.36 3.51
CA PRO A 82 -2.49 24.76 3.21
C PRO A 82 -2.67 24.90 1.70
N GLY A 83 -3.53 25.82 1.29
CA GLY A 83 -3.55 26.28 -0.10
C GLY A 83 -2.19 26.87 -0.46
N GLU A 84 -1.80 26.69 -1.72
CA GLU A 84 -0.89 27.57 -2.47
C GLU A 84 0.48 27.87 -1.84
N ALA A 85 1.50 27.14 -2.28
CA ALA A 85 2.86 27.67 -2.35
C ALA A 85 3.28 27.65 -3.82
N ASN A 86 2.72 28.58 -4.60
CA ASN A 86 3.40 29.10 -5.78
C ASN A 86 4.33 30.21 -5.28
N GLY A 87 5.63 30.03 -5.50
CA GLY A 87 6.69 31.00 -5.32
C GLY A 87 7.83 30.60 -6.23
#